data_AF-A0A1G0UQ42-F1
#
_entry.id   AF-A0A1G0UQ42-F1
#
_cell.length_a   1.000
_cell.length_b   1.000
_cell.length_c   1.000
_cell.angle_alpha   90.00
_cell.angle_beta   90.00
_cell.angle_gamma   90.00
#
_symmetry.space_group_name_H-M   'P 1'
#
loop_
_entity.id
_entity.type
_entity.pdbx_description
1 polymer ?
#
loop_
_entity_poly.entity_id
_entity_poly.type
_entity_poly.pdbx_seq_one_letter_code
_entity_poly.pdbx_strand_id
1 'polypeptide(L)'
;MNVWQIITQITEEAPKFGLDADKVISRLIYGVGTRMITSAGDSALGGVYKLVAVKEDNGWNPALKISESIEKIPNPGDKKVWRVYDKTGKATADLVTLGDENPQDENELYLHHPMDSSKKRILSKDQVSKVEKLLFDIIIDGKLVYEFPSIEEIRKVKLHDLDSLDVGVKRLIFPHKYHVSLSKKLWDLKQDLIRSINNS
;
A
#
# COMPACT_ATOMS: atom_id res chain seq x y z
N MET A 1 -27.70 -18.21 -8.28
CA MET A 1 -27.01 -19.34 -7.64
C MET A 1 -25.59 -18.88 -7.31
N ASN A 2 -25.22 -18.85 -6.03
CA ASN A 2 -23.87 -18.44 -5.63
C ASN A 2 -22.87 -19.61 -5.82
N VAL A 3 -21.57 -19.32 -5.91
CA VAL A 3 -20.53 -20.36 -6.08
C VAL A 3 -20.60 -21.41 -4.98
N TRP A 4 -20.97 -20.99 -3.77
CA TRP A 4 -21.11 -21.87 -2.62
C TRP A 4 -22.22 -22.92 -2.81
N GLN A 5 -23.39 -22.53 -3.32
CA GLN A 5 -24.51 -23.42 -3.65
C GLN A 5 -24.10 -24.45 -4.71
N ILE A 6 -23.34 -24.04 -5.73
CA ILE A 6 -22.83 -24.96 -6.76
C ILE A 6 -21.89 -26.00 -6.14
N ILE A 7 -20.94 -25.54 -5.33
CA ILE A 7 -19.99 -26.43 -4.65
C ILE A 7 -20.74 -27.39 -3.73
N THR A 8 -21.63 -26.90 -2.87
CA THR A 8 -22.42 -27.73 -1.94
C THR A 8 -23.23 -28.78 -2.70
N GLN A 9 -23.89 -28.39 -3.80
CA GLN A 9 -24.67 -29.33 -4.60
C GLN A 9 -23.80 -30.40 -5.26
N ILE A 10 -22.60 -30.04 -5.76
CA ILE A 10 -21.66 -31.03 -6.31
C ILE A 10 -21.19 -32.00 -5.21
N THR A 11 -20.87 -31.49 -4.02
CA THR A 11 -20.45 -32.31 -2.88
C THR A 11 -21.52 -33.32 -2.46
N GLU A 12 -22.80 -32.93 -2.47
CA GLU A 12 -23.91 -33.79 -2.09
C GLU A 12 -24.31 -34.80 -3.18
N GLU A 13 -24.24 -34.41 -4.45
CA GLU A 13 -24.75 -35.21 -5.57
C GLU A 13 -23.68 -36.10 -6.21
N ALA A 14 -22.42 -35.64 -6.35
CA ALA A 14 -21.38 -36.40 -7.06
C ALA A 14 -21.18 -37.84 -6.54
N PRO A 15 -21.19 -38.12 -5.22
CA PRO A 15 -21.08 -39.49 -4.72
C PRO A 15 -22.23 -40.41 -5.16
N LYS A 16 -23.45 -39.87 -5.33
CA LYS A 16 -24.63 -40.63 -5.79
C LYS A 16 -24.48 -41.15 -7.22
N PHE A 17 -23.60 -40.51 -8.00
CA PHE A 17 -23.26 -40.91 -9.37
C PHE A 17 -21.90 -41.64 -9.46
N GLY A 18 -21.30 -42.02 -8.33
CA GLY A 18 -19.98 -42.66 -8.29
C GLY A 18 -18.82 -41.73 -8.67
N LEU A 19 -19.03 -40.42 -8.60
CA LEU A 19 -18.04 -39.40 -8.91
C LEU A 19 -17.39 -38.84 -7.63
N ASP A 20 -16.12 -38.51 -7.73
CA ASP A 20 -15.35 -37.82 -6.70
C ASP A 20 -15.64 -36.31 -6.80
N ALA A 21 -16.31 -35.76 -5.78
CA ALA A 21 -16.72 -34.36 -5.75
C ALA A 21 -15.53 -33.40 -5.89
N ASP A 22 -14.40 -33.67 -5.24
CA ASP A 22 -13.22 -32.81 -5.27
C ASP A 22 -12.62 -32.76 -6.68
N LYS A 23 -12.60 -33.91 -7.38
CA LYS A 23 -12.17 -33.96 -8.79
C LYS A 23 -13.10 -33.17 -9.70
N VAL A 24 -14.40 -33.16 -9.45
CA VAL A 24 -15.35 -32.36 -10.23
C VAL A 24 -15.16 -30.87 -9.95
N ILE A 25 -15.09 -30.48 -8.68
CA ILE A 25 -14.90 -29.09 -8.25
C ILE A 25 -13.59 -28.52 -8.82
N SER A 26 -12.49 -29.29 -8.78
CA SER A 26 -11.18 -28.87 -9.30
C SER A 26 -11.15 -28.56 -10.80
N ARG A 27 -12.17 -28.99 -11.56
CA ARG A 27 -12.30 -28.76 -13.01
C ARG A 27 -13.25 -27.60 -13.35
N LEU A 28 -13.87 -26.97 -12.36
CA LEU A 28 -14.78 -25.85 -12.61
C LEU A 28 -14.02 -24.65 -13.18
N ILE A 29 -14.63 -24.01 -14.17
CA ILE A 29 -14.16 -22.74 -14.74
C ILE A 29 -15.16 -21.66 -14.37
N TYR A 30 -14.67 -20.55 -13.82
CA TYR A 30 -15.51 -19.43 -13.42
C TYR A 30 -15.47 -18.33 -14.48
N GLY A 31 -16.58 -18.17 -15.20
CA GLY A 31 -16.82 -17.02 -16.06
C GLY A 31 -17.30 -15.83 -15.22
N VAL A 32 -16.61 -14.70 -15.33
CA VAL A 32 -16.92 -13.46 -14.61
C VAL A 32 -17.19 -12.36 -15.64
N GLY A 33 -18.21 -11.55 -15.39
CA GLY A 33 -18.70 -10.55 -16.35
C GLY A 33 -18.83 -9.17 -15.72
N THR A 34 -19.97 -8.53 -15.97
CA THR A 34 -20.25 -7.12 -15.62
C THR A 34 -19.82 -6.75 -14.19
N ARG A 35 -20.16 -7.56 -13.20
CA ARG A 35 -19.85 -7.24 -11.79
C ARG A 35 -18.35 -7.12 -11.49
N MET A 36 -17.50 -7.91 -12.16
CA MET A 36 -16.05 -7.82 -11.97
C MET A 36 -15.48 -6.60 -12.71
N ILE A 37 -15.87 -6.41 -13.98
CA ILE A 37 -15.33 -5.32 -14.80
C ILE A 37 -15.79 -3.94 -14.32
N THR A 38 -16.94 -3.84 -13.64
CA THR A 38 -17.45 -2.58 -13.10
C THR A 38 -17.18 -2.38 -11.60
N SER A 39 -16.44 -3.30 -10.94
CA SER A 39 -16.25 -3.30 -9.49
C SER A 39 -17.57 -3.10 -8.72
N ALA A 40 -18.59 -3.90 -9.06
CA ALA A 40 -19.94 -3.71 -8.54
C ALA A 40 -19.97 -3.78 -7.00
N GLY A 41 -20.40 -2.68 -6.38
CA GLY A 41 -20.41 -2.48 -4.92
C GLY A 41 -19.54 -1.29 -4.50
N ASP A 42 -18.44 -1.05 -5.21
CA ASP A 42 -17.55 0.10 -5.00
C ASP A 42 -16.77 0.40 -6.30
N SER A 43 -17.36 1.22 -7.18
CA SER A 43 -16.87 1.42 -8.54
C SER A 43 -15.78 2.50 -8.67
N ALA A 44 -15.32 3.10 -7.57
CA ALA A 44 -14.35 4.18 -7.59
C ALA A 44 -13.34 4.08 -6.44
N LEU A 45 -12.05 4.25 -6.74
CA LEU A 45 -10.97 4.18 -5.74
C LEU A 45 -10.72 5.52 -4.99
N GLY A 46 -11.38 6.61 -5.38
CA GLY A 46 -11.24 7.91 -4.70
C GLY A 46 -9.85 8.57 -4.81
N GLY A 47 -9.07 8.25 -5.84
CA GLY A 47 -7.74 8.84 -6.06
C GLY A 47 -7.79 10.36 -6.23
N VAL A 48 -6.79 11.07 -5.69
CA VAL A 48 -6.68 12.53 -5.75
C VAL A 48 -5.29 12.97 -6.19
N TYR A 49 -5.20 14.09 -6.91
CA TYR A 49 -3.95 14.76 -7.26
C TYR A 49 -3.83 16.06 -6.47
N LYS A 50 -2.71 16.27 -5.78
CA LYS A 50 -2.48 17.44 -4.92
C LYS A 50 -1.04 17.94 -5.08
N LEU A 51 -0.88 19.27 -5.17
CA LEU A 51 0.42 19.93 -5.05
C LEU A 51 0.95 19.75 -3.62
N VAL A 52 2.18 19.27 -3.49
CA VAL A 52 2.83 19.00 -2.19
C VAL A 52 4.16 19.75 -2.00
N ALA A 53 4.78 20.22 -3.09
CA ALA A 53 5.97 21.05 -3.06
C ALA A 53 6.10 21.82 -4.38
N VAL A 54 6.83 22.94 -4.34
CA VAL A 54 7.23 23.75 -5.49
C VAL A 54 8.75 23.83 -5.48
N LYS A 55 9.39 23.60 -6.63
CA LYS A 55 10.84 23.75 -6.76
C LYS A 55 11.18 25.19 -7.09
N GLU A 56 11.99 25.83 -6.25
CA GLU A 56 12.55 27.17 -6.46
C GLU A 56 14.09 27.09 -6.42
N ASP A 57 14.78 28.22 -6.53
CA ASP A 57 16.25 28.29 -6.62
C ASP A 57 16.96 27.67 -5.39
N ASN A 58 16.31 27.69 -4.22
CA ASN A 58 16.81 27.12 -2.98
C ASN A 58 16.44 25.63 -2.77
N GLY A 59 15.71 25.02 -3.72
CA GLY A 59 15.30 23.61 -3.67
C GLY A 59 13.79 23.41 -3.61
N TRP A 60 13.36 22.26 -3.07
CA TRP A 60 11.94 21.93 -2.93
C TRP A 60 11.33 22.61 -1.71
N ASN A 61 10.42 23.56 -1.94
CA ASN A 61 9.65 24.24 -0.91
C ASN A 61 8.33 23.49 -0.66
N PRO A 62 8.07 22.98 0.55
CA PRO A 62 6.85 22.25 0.85
C PRO A 62 5.60 23.12 0.73
N ALA A 63 4.55 22.59 0.10
CA ALA A 63 3.24 23.24 -0.02
C ALA A 63 2.21 22.53 0.86
N LEU A 64 1.44 23.31 1.63
CA LEU A 64 0.34 22.79 2.44
C LEU A 64 -0.95 23.52 2.07
N LYS A 65 -1.96 22.76 1.63
CA LYS A 65 -3.31 23.32 1.44
C LYS A 65 -4.02 23.36 2.80
N ILE A 66 -4.40 24.55 3.24
CA ILE A 66 -5.26 24.76 4.40
C ILE A 66 -6.62 24.09 4.13
N SER A 67 -7.04 23.20 5.01
CA SER A 67 -8.39 22.63 5.00
C SER A 67 -9.04 22.80 6.37
N GLU A 68 -10.37 22.91 6.40
CA GLU A 68 -11.17 23.08 7.62
C GLU A 68 -10.97 21.95 8.66
N SER A 69 -10.46 20.79 8.23
CA SER A 69 -10.11 19.65 9.10
C SER A 69 -8.62 19.36 9.02
N ILE A 70 -7.96 19.30 10.18
CA ILE A 70 -6.54 18.96 10.33
C ILE A 70 -6.25 17.55 9.79
N GLU A 71 -7.21 16.63 9.90
CA GLU A 71 -7.08 15.25 9.43
C GLU A 71 -7.05 15.14 7.89
N LYS A 72 -7.56 16.15 7.18
CA LYS A 72 -7.57 16.21 5.71
C LYS A 72 -6.35 16.91 5.12
N ILE A 73 -5.46 17.40 5.98
CA ILE A 73 -4.23 18.06 5.57
C ILE A 73 -3.29 17.02 4.92
N PRO A 74 -2.95 17.18 3.63
CA PRO A 74 -2.05 16.27 2.94
C PRO A 74 -0.64 16.33 3.53
N ASN A 75 0.15 15.27 3.37
CA ASN A 75 1.55 15.28 3.78
C ASN A 75 2.36 16.17 2.81
N PRO A 76 3.05 17.22 3.30
CA PRO A 76 3.77 18.17 2.47
C PRO A 76 5.08 17.58 1.92
N GLY A 77 5.79 18.35 1.10
CA GLY A 77 7.14 18.07 0.64
C GLY A 77 7.24 17.08 -0.52
N ASP A 78 8.42 17.03 -1.13
CA ASP A 78 8.84 15.93 -1.99
C ASP A 78 9.10 14.68 -1.14
N LYS A 79 8.61 13.51 -1.59
CA LYS A 79 8.50 12.30 -0.76
C LYS A 79 8.89 11.04 -1.50
N LYS A 80 9.42 10.08 -0.74
CA LYS A 80 9.63 8.70 -1.15
C LYS A 80 8.80 7.76 -0.29
N VAL A 81 8.51 6.57 -0.80
CA VAL A 81 7.78 5.52 -0.08
C VAL A 81 8.62 4.24 -0.08
N TRP A 82 8.69 3.61 1.09
CA TRP A 82 9.52 2.45 1.35
C TRP A 82 8.72 1.38 2.05
N ARG A 83 8.77 0.13 1.58
CA ARG A 83 8.17 -1.00 2.28
C ARG A 83 9.18 -1.63 3.22
N VAL A 84 8.79 -1.78 4.48
CA VAL A 84 9.62 -2.38 5.53
C VAL A 84 9.19 -3.83 5.75
N TYR A 85 10.15 -4.74 5.66
CA TYR A 85 9.96 -6.16 5.90
C TYR A 85 10.59 -6.57 7.24
N ASP A 86 9.87 -7.35 8.02
CA ASP A 86 10.40 -7.94 9.26
C ASP A 86 11.32 -9.14 8.98
N LYS A 87 11.93 -9.71 10.02
CA LYS A 87 12.80 -10.89 9.90
C LYS A 87 12.12 -12.16 9.37
N THR A 88 10.80 -12.23 9.38
CA THR A 88 10.04 -13.34 8.78
C THR A 88 9.81 -13.16 7.28
N GLY A 89 10.27 -12.03 6.72
CA GLY A 89 10.06 -11.68 5.32
C GLY A 89 8.67 -11.13 5.04
N LYS A 90 7.92 -10.73 6.08
CA LYS A 90 6.59 -10.15 5.92
C LYS A 90 6.65 -8.62 5.90
N ALA A 91 5.91 -8.02 4.98
CA ALA A 91 5.74 -6.57 4.91
C ALA A 91 4.93 -6.09 6.12
N THR A 92 5.55 -5.28 6.99
CA THR A 92 4.95 -4.84 8.26
C THR A 92 4.43 -3.41 8.22
N ALA A 93 4.99 -2.57 7.35
CA ALA A 93 4.55 -1.19 7.14
C ALA A 93 5.14 -0.60 5.86
N ASP A 94 4.48 0.42 5.33
CA ASP A 94 5.09 1.34 4.37
C ASP A 94 5.48 2.64 5.12
N LEU A 95 6.73 3.04 4.99
CA LEU A 95 7.33 4.26 5.54
C LEU A 95 7.41 5.33 4.45
N VAL A 96 6.80 6.48 4.71
CA VAL A 96 6.88 7.67 3.85
C VAL A 96 7.93 8.60 4.41
N THR A 97 8.90 8.99 3.58
CA THR A 97 10.02 9.85 3.95
C THR A 97 10.04 11.09 3.07
N LEU A 98 10.83 12.09 3.43
CA LEU A 98 11.23 13.17 2.54
C LEU A 98 12.15 12.64 1.42
N GLY A 99 12.26 13.41 0.34
CA GLY A 99 13.01 13.05 -0.86
C GLY A 99 14.52 12.87 -0.63
N ASP A 100 15.09 13.51 0.38
CA ASP A 100 16.51 13.43 0.75
C ASP A 100 16.85 12.30 1.73
N GLU A 101 15.84 11.59 2.25
CA GLU A 101 16.04 10.50 3.21
C GLU A 101 16.29 9.16 2.51
N ASN A 102 17.16 8.33 3.11
CA ASN A 102 17.34 6.92 2.76
C ASN A 102 17.26 6.04 4.02
N PRO A 103 16.11 5.42 4.32
CA PRO A 103 15.93 4.59 5.51
C PRO A 103 16.75 3.29 5.48
N GLN A 104 17.34 2.89 4.34
CA GLN A 104 18.23 1.72 4.29
C GLN A 104 19.54 1.93 5.06
N ASP A 105 19.98 3.19 5.19
CA ASP A 105 21.25 3.56 5.83
C ASP A 105 21.09 3.77 7.34
N GLU A 106 19.86 3.84 7.83
CA GLU A 106 19.53 4.15 9.22
C GLU A 106 19.63 2.91 10.14
N ASN A 107 20.02 3.12 11.40
CA ASN A 107 20.04 2.07 12.42
C ASN A 107 18.67 1.83 13.07
N GLU A 108 17.81 2.86 13.04
CA GLU A 108 16.46 2.82 13.59
C GLU A 108 15.49 3.48 12.62
N LEU A 109 14.34 2.84 12.42
CA LEU A 109 13.23 3.40 11.66
C LEU A 109 12.18 3.91 12.63
N TYR A 110 11.87 5.20 12.53
CA TYR A 110 10.79 5.84 13.28
C TYR A 110 9.53 5.82 12.43
N LEU A 111 8.52 5.05 12.87
CA LEU A 111 7.24 4.90 12.19
C LEU A 111 6.17 5.67 12.98
N HIS A 112 5.93 6.92 12.60
CA HIS A 112 4.87 7.73 13.18
C HIS A 112 3.54 7.46 12.47
N HIS A 113 2.46 7.23 13.23
CA HIS A 113 1.15 7.14 12.64
C HIS A 113 0.76 8.49 12.00
N PRO A 114 0.22 8.56 10.77
CA PRO A 114 0.10 9.82 10.02
C PRO A 114 -0.80 10.88 10.63
N MET A 115 -1.74 10.48 11.50
CA MET A 115 -2.74 11.33 12.15
C MET A 115 -2.64 11.35 13.69
N ASP A 116 -2.58 10.17 14.29
CA ASP A 116 -2.49 10.00 15.74
C ASP A 116 -1.04 10.14 16.27
N SER A 117 -0.74 11.29 16.87
CA SER A 117 0.58 11.62 17.42
C SER A 117 1.01 10.71 18.59
N SER A 118 0.07 10.05 19.26
CA SER A 118 0.36 9.11 20.36
C SER A 118 0.85 7.76 19.86
N LYS A 119 0.56 7.41 18.59
CA LYS A 119 0.91 6.14 17.99
C LYS A 119 2.22 6.24 17.22
N LYS A 120 3.26 5.63 17.76
CA LYS A 120 4.55 5.46 17.10
C LYS A 120 5.14 4.09 17.37
N ARG A 121 5.93 3.59 16.43
CA ARG A 121 6.73 2.37 16.56
C ARG A 121 8.16 2.69 16.13
N ILE A 122 9.14 2.16 16.86
CA ILE A 122 10.54 2.22 16.47
C ILE A 122 10.95 0.80 16.11
N LEU A 123 11.57 0.62 14.94
CA LEU A 123 12.14 -0.65 14.52
C LEU A 123 13.65 -0.50 14.43
N SER A 124 14.37 -1.32 15.18
CA SER A 124 15.83 -1.39 15.06
C SER A 124 16.23 -2.22 13.85
N LYS A 125 17.45 -2.01 13.33
CA LYS A 125 17.98 -2.70 12.14
C LYS A 125 17.98 -4.23 12.27
N ASP A 126 18.10 -4.77 13.48
CA ASP A 126 18.02 -6.20 13.78
C ASP A 126 16.59 -6.76 13.74
N GLN A 127 15.56 -5.92 13.64
CA GLN A 127 14.16 -6.35 13.45
C GLN A 127 13.74 -6.29 11.98
N VAL A 128 14.51 -5.62 11.13
CA VAL A 128 14.21 -5.40 9.71
C VAL A 128 15.06 -6.33 8.84
N SER A 129 14.44 -7.03 7.90
CA SER A 129 15.17 -7.85 6.92
C SER A 129 15.48 -7.09 5.64
N LYS A 130 14.54 -6.26 5.18
CA LYS A 130 14.61 -5.52 3.92
C LYS A 130 13.84 -4.21 4.05
N VAL A 131 14.37 -3.16 3.44
CA VAL A 131 13.63 -1.92 3.17
C VAL A 131 13.64 -1.71 1.66
N GLU A 132 12.47 -1.67 1.05
CA GLU A 132 12.31 -1.65 -0.41
C GLU A 132 11.75 -0.31 -0.87
N LYS A 133 12.42 0.37 -1.79
CA LYS A 133 11.89 1.59 -2.41
C LYS A 133 10.72 1.22 -3.34
N LEU A 134 9.59 1.92 -3.22
CA LEU A 134 8.39 1.63 -4.01
C LEU A 134 8.14 2.58 -5.19
N LEU A 135 8.75 3.77 -5.17
CA LEU A 135 8.63 4.75 -6.25
C LEU A 135 9.92 4.81 -7.07
N PHE A 136 9.77 4.70 -8.39
CA PHE A 136 10.86 4.72 -9.37
C PHE A 136 10.58 5.77 -10.43
N ASP A 137 11.65 6.30 -11.02
CA ASP A 137 11.54 7.28 -12.08
C ASP A 137 11.04 6.60 -13.36
N ILE A 138 9.88 7.01 -13.85
CA ILE A 138 9.30 6.50 -15.10
C ILE A 138 9.67 7.43 -16.26
N ILE A 139 9.51 8.73 -16.03
CA ILE A 139 9.79 9.79 -17.01
C ILE A 139 10.67 10.84 -16.33
N ILE A 140 11.77 11.21 -16.99
CA ILE A 140 12.66 12.31 -16.58
C ILE A 140 12.77 13.28 -17.75
N ASP A 141 12.46 14.55 -17.53
CA ASP A 141 12.51 15.62 -18.54
C ASP A 141 11.78 15.26 -19.85
N GLY A 142 10.60 14.64 -19.72
CA GLY A 142 9.77 14.22 -20.85
C GLY A 142 10.25 12.95 -21.57
N LYS A 143 11.33 12.31 -21.12
CA LYS A 143 11.86 11.07 -21.70
C LYS A 143 11.51 9.86 -20.83
N LEU A 144 10.98 8.81 -21.45
CA LEU A 144 10.77 7.52 -20.80
C LEU A 144 12.13 6.91 -20.46
N VAL A 145 12.38 6.64 -19.17
CA VAL A 145 13.63 6.05 -18.66
C VAL A 145 13.42 4.67 -18.01
N TYR A 146 12.17 4.24 -17.86
CA TYR A 146 11.81 2.96 -17.26
C TYR A 146 11.53 1.90 -18.32
N GLU A 147 12.13 0.74 -18.13
CA GLU A 147 11.85 -0.46 -18.91
C GLU A 147 10.65 -1.19 -18.30
N PHE A 148 9.55 -1.28 -19.06
CA PHE A 148 8.34 -1.93 -18.57
C PHE A 148 8.48 -3.46 -18.58
N PRO A 149 8.18 -4.14 -17.46
CA PRO A 149 8.22 -5.59 -17.39
C PRO A 149 7.08 -6.24 -18.20
N SER A 150 7.24 -7.52 -18.51
CA SER A 150 6.19 -8.32 -19.14
C SER A 150 5.00 -8.55 -18.19
N ILE A 151 3.83 -8.94 -18.74
CA ILE A 151 2.66 -9.26 -17.91
C ILE A 151 2.91 -10.48 -16.99
N GLU A 152 3.75 -11.42 -17.41
CA GLU A 152 4.18 -12.56 -16.60
C GLU A 152 5.06 -12.12 -15.44
N GLU A 153 5.97 -11.17 -15.65
CA GLU A 153 6.82 -10.60 -14.62
C GLU A 153 5.99 -9.80 -13.61
N ILE A 154 5.07 -8.95 -14.09
CA ILE A 154 4.10 -8.23 -13.24
C ILE A 154 3.30 -9.24 -12.39
N ARG A 155 2.84 -10.34 -12.98
CA ARG A 155 2.10 -11.39 -12.26
C ARG A 155 2.96 -12.06 -11.19
N LYS A 156 4.23 -12.36 -11.48
CA LYS A 156 5.18 -12.94 -10.51
C LYS A 156 5.39 -11.99 -9.32
N VAL A 157 5.62 -10.71 -9.58
CA VAL A 157 5.77 -9.68 -8.53
C VAL A 157 4.51 -9.60 -7.68
N LYS A 158 3.33 -9.51 -8.30
CA LYS A 158 2.05 -9.49 -7.58
C LYS A 158 1.86 -10.70 -6.67
N LEU A 159 2.21 -11.90 -7.13
CA LEU A 159 2.08 -13.12 -6.32
C LEU A 159 3.05 -13.12 -5.14
N HIS A 160 4.30 -12.71 -5.37
CA HIS A 160 5.30 -12.56 -4.32
C HIS A 160 4.88 -11.52 -3.27
N ASP A 161 4.39 -10.36 -3.71
CA ASP A 161 3.94 -9.30 -2.82
C ASP A 161 2.76 -9.74 -1.95
N LEU A 162 1.78 -10.43 -2.54
CA LEU A 162 0.67 -11.01 -1.78
C LEU A 162 1.13 -12.06 -0.78
N ASP A 163 2.11 -12.89 -1.13
CA ASP A 163 2.64 -13.85 -0.17
C ASP A 163 3.33 -13.15 1.01
N SER A 164 4.06 -12.07 0.74
CA SER A 164 4.75 -11.26 1.74
C SER A 164 3.83 -10.48 2.69
N LEU A 165 2.54 -10.34 2.38
CA LEU A 165 1.58 -9.72 3.30
C LEU A 165 1.15 -10.69 4.40
N ASP A 166 0.94 -10.14 5.61
CA ASP A 166 0.34 -10.88 6.71
C ASP A 166 -1.06 -11.40 6.35
N VAL A 167 -1.40 -12.59 6.85
CA VAL A 167 -2.71 -13.24 6.56
C VAL A 167 -3.85 -12.37 7.06
N GLY A 168 -3.67 -11.68 8.19
CA GLY A 168 -4.67 -10.80 8.76
C GLY A 168 -4.99 -9.59 7.88
N VAL A 169 -4.01 -9.06 7.15
CA VAL A 169 -4.18 -7.96 6.17
C VAL A 169 -4.91 -8.45 4.92
N LYS A 170 -4.69 -9.71 4.52
CA LYS A 170 -5.32 -10.32 3.31
C LYS A 170 -6.78 -10.70 3.48
N ARG A 171 -7.32 -10.68 4.71
CA ARG A 171 -8.71 -11.09 4.97
C ARG A 171 -9.70 -10.18 4.27
N LEU A 172 -10.74 -10.77 3.69
CA LEU A 172 -11.85 -10.01 3.08
C LEU A 172 -12.81 -9.44 4.13
N ILE A 173 -12.91 -10.10 5.29
CA ILE A 173 -13.82 -9.73 6.37
C ILE A 173 -12.97 -9.27 7.56
N PHE A 174 -13.22 -8.04 8.04
CA PHE A 174 -12.49 -7.37 9.12
C PHE A 174 -10.95 -7.50 9.00
N PRO A 175 -10.34 -7.06 7.87
CA PRO A 175 -8.89 -7.09 7.71
C PRO A 175 -8.16 -6.29 8.79
N HIS A 176 -6.97 -6.73 9.14
CA HIS A 176 -6.02 -5.88 9.86
C HIS A 176 -5.61 -4.71 8.98
N LYS A 177 -5.54 -3.51 9.57
CA LYS A 177 -5.09 -2.32 8.86
C LYS A 177 -3.59 -2.45 8.61
N TYR A 178 -3.20 -2.45 7.35
CA TYR A 178 -1.79 -2.32 6.97
C TYR A 178 -1.28 -0.93 7.38
N HIS A 179 -0.10 -0.88 7.98
CA HIS A 179 0.44 0.36 8.53
C HIS A 179 1.12 1.19 7.45
N VAL A 180 0.70 2.46 7.32
CA VAL A 180 1.43 3.48 6.58
C VAL A 180 1.88 4.51 7.60
N SER A 181 3.17 4.81 7.63
CA SER A 181 3.78 5.66 8.65
C SER A 181 4.65 6.75 8.05
N LEU A 182 4.85 7.84 8.77
CA LEU A 182 5.76 8.92 8.39
C LEU A 182 7.10 8.75 9.09
N SER A 183 8.19 9.11 8.41
CA SER A 183 9.49 9.31 9.05
C SER A 183 9.39 10.42 10.08
N LYS A 184 10.34 10.45 11.02
CA LYS A 184 10.44 11.51 12.00
C LYS A 184 10.57 12.89 11.33
N LYS A 185 11.46 13.04 10.34
CA LYS A 185 11.63 14.33 9.63
C LYS A 185 10.36 14.80 8.93
N LEU A 186 9.67 13.90 8.23
CA LEU A 186 8.42 14.23 7.55
C LEU A 186 7.29 14.57 8.55
N TRP A 187 7.22 13.83 9.66
CA TRP A 187 6.28 14.11 10.74
C TRP A 187 6.52 15.50 11.33
N ASP A 188 7.75 15.80 11.71
CA ASP A 188 8.13 17.08 12.31
C ASP A 188 7.84 18.24 11.35
N LEU A 189 8.23 18.14 10.07
CA LEU A 189 7.89 19.11 9.03
C LEU A 189 6.39 19.39 8.95
N LYS A 190 5.57 18.33 8.98
CA LYS A 190 4.11 18.48 8.93
C LYS A 190 3.58 19.22 10.16
N GLN A 191 4.07 18.87 11.36
CA GLN A 191 3.62 19.53 12.59
C GLN A 191 4.03 21.00 12.63
N ASP A 192 5.24 21.33 12.18
CA ASP A 192 5.73 22.71 12.17
C ASP A 192 4.94 23.58 11.20
N LEU A 193 4.60 23.07 10.01
CA LEU A 193 3.74 23.78 9.06
C LEU A 193 2.30 23.97 9.58
N ILE A 194 1.75 22.99 10.29
CA ILE A 194 0.43 23.13 10.92
C ILE A 194 0.47 24.22 12.01
N ARG A 195 1.53 24.23 12.84
CA ARG A 195 1.71 25.26 13.87
C ARG A 195 1.88 26.66 13.28
N SER A 196 2.64 26.80 12.20
CA SER A 196 2.85 28.12 11.56
C SER A 196 1.55 28.69 11.00
N ILE A 197 0.66 27.84 10.47
CA ILE A 197 -0.67 28.26 10.00
C ILE A 197 -1.58 28.69 11.15
N ASN A 198 -1.58 27.96 12.27
CA ASN A 198 -2.42 28.30 13.42
C ASN A 198 -1.96 29.56 14.18
N ASN A 199 -0.70 29.95 14.02
CA ASN A 199 -0.11 31.14 14.65
C ASN A 199 -0.11 32.39 13.72
N SER A 200 -0.62 32.27 12.49
CA SER A 200 -0.75 33.36 11.51
C SER A 200 -2.19 33.88 11.47
#